data_AF-A0A7Y4TUX8-F1
#
_entry.id   AF-A0A7Y4TUX8-F1
#
_cell.length_a   1.000
_cell.length_b   1.000
_cell.length_c   1.000
_cell.angle_alpha   90.00
_cell.angle_beta   90.00
_cell.angle_gamma   90.00
#
_symmetry.space_group_name_H-M   'P 1'
#
loop_
_entity.id
_entity.type
_entity.pdbx_description
1 polymer ?
#
loop_
_entity_poly.entity_id
_entity_poly.type
_entity_poly.pdbx_seq_one_letter_code
_entity_poly.pdbx_strand_id
1 'polypeptide(L)'
;MSKKAPKGNGSRAKLRKFFIENVGKVLNSDTLRKVAGTSEWGRRVRELRNEEGMNIVTHNDRSELKPGQYFLVDLKPLPAFERGISKEVRAFVLDRNGFTCQMCGAAAGEPHPYDDGRKTRLHIGHIIDKTMGGSDEPGNLRAICSVCNEGASNLTLNRPQAIKLLAQIRRAPTSDQLDVLKWIVEKFPKQAEGLIKKLKK
;
A
#
# COMPACT_ATOMS: atom_id res chain seq x y z
N MET A 1 9.88 -30.28 -3.30
CA MET A 1 8.55 -29.74 -3.69
C MET A 1 7.60 -29.94 -2.52
N SER A 2 7.39 -28.91 -1.70
CA SER A 2 6.55 -29.03 -0.50
C SER A 2 5.10 -28.68 -0.85
N LYS A 3 4.20 -29.67 -0.77
CA LYS A 3 2.76 -29.51 -1.04
C LYS A 3 2.16 -28.59 0.03
N LYS A 4 1.78 -27.36 -0.36
CA LYS A 4 1.04 -26.43 0.50
C LYS A 4 -0.34 -27.02 0.82
N ALA A 5 -0.68 -27.07 2.10
CA ALA A 5 -2.01 -27.43 2.60
C ALA A 5 -3.11 -26.53 1.98
N PRO A 6 -4.33 -27.05 1.75
CA PRO A 6 -5.41 -26.28 1.15
C PRO A 6 -5.76 -25.08 2.06
N LYS A 7 -5.81 -23.87 1.48
CA LYS A 7 -6.21 -22.64 2.18
C LYS A 7 -7.61 -22.86 2.77
N GLY A 8 -7.70 -23.02 4.09
CA GLY A 8 -8.99 -23.03 4.78
C GLY A 8 -9.77 -21.77 4.43
N ASN A 9 -11.06 -21.92 4.07
CA ASN A 9 -11.93 -20.80 3.70
C ASN A 9 -11.88 -19.72 4.80
N GLY A 10 -11.25 -18.58 4.50
CA GLY A 10 -11.10 -17.47 5.44
C GLY A 10 -12.45 -16.98 5.96
N SER A 11 -12.45 -16.30 7.11
CA SER A 11 -13.69 -15.82 7.78
C SER A 11 -14.62 -15.04 6.84
N ARG A 12 -14.07 -14.26 5.90
CA ARG A 12 -14.81 -13.59 4.82
C ARG A 12 -15.57 -14.55 3.91
N ALA A 13 -14.93 -15.63 3.46
CA ALA A 13 -15.54 -16.63 2.59
C ALA A 13 -16.65 -17.42 3.31
N LYS A 14 -16.45 -17.74 4.59
CA LYS A 14 -17.50 -18.37 5.43
C LYS A 14 -18.73 -17.47 5.55
N LEU A 15 -18.52 -16.19 5.86
CA LEU A 15 -19.59 -15.21 5.94
C LEU A 15 -20.31 -15.04 4.60
N ARG A 16 -19.56 -14.93 3.49
CA ARG A 16 -20.14 -14.83 2.14
C ARG A 16 -21.08 -16.00 1.86
N LYS A 17 -20.60 -17.23 2.06
CA LYS A 17 -21.41 -18.44 1.86
C LYS A 17 -22.67 -18.41 2.71
N PHE A 18 -22.53 -18.06 3.99
CA PHE A 18 -23.66 -18.02 4.92
C PHE A 18 -24.70 -16.95 4.54
N PHE A 19 -24.28 -15.78 4.07
CA PHE A 19 -25.21 -14.76 3.57
C PHE A 19 -25.96 -15.23 2.31
N ILE A 20 -25.25 -15.85 1.34
CA ILE A 20 -25.85 -16.38 0.11
C ILE A 20 -26.89 -17.48 0.42
N GLU A 21 -26.60 -18.36 1.38
CA GLU A 21 -27.54 -19.41 1.83
C GLU A 21 -28.75 -18.85 2.58
N ASN A 22 -28.69 -17.60 3.04
CA ASN A 22 -29.74 -16.95 3.84
C ASN A 22 -30.18 -15.61 3.24
N VAL A 23 -30.18 -15.49 1.91
CA VAL A 23 -30.76 -14.34 1.21
C VAL A 23 -32.21 -14.15 1.66
N GLY A 24 -32.61 -12.90 1.91
CA GLY A 24 -33.97 -12.58 2.34
C GLY A 24 -34.29 -12.93 3.79
N LYS A 25 -33.31 -13.31 4.62
CA LYS A 25 -33.50 -13.60 6.05
C LYS A 25 -32.74 -12.62 6.94
N VAL A 26 -33.30 -12.34 8.12
CA VAL A 26 -32.65 -11.51 9.14
C VAL A 26 -31.62 -12.35 9.90
N LEU A 27 -30.38 -11.89 9.92
CA LEU A 27 -29.23 -12.54 10.56
C LEU A 27 -28.72 -11.68 11.72
N ASN A 28 -28.46 -12.31 12.87
CA ASN A 28 -27.96 -11.63 14.07
C ASN A 28 -26.42 -11.63 14.14
N SER A 29 -25.86 -10.59 14.74
CA SER A 29 -24.41 -10.41 14.97
C SER A 29 -23.75 -11.61 15.65
N ASP A 30 -24.41 -12.21 16.64
CA ASP A 30 -23.85 -13.37 17.35
C ASP A 30 -23.70 -14.59 16.46
N THR A 31 -24.66 -14.81 15.56
CA THR A 31 -24.59 -15.89 14.56
C THR A 31 -23.45 -15.63 13.58
N LEU A 32 -23.35 -14.41 13.06
CA LEU A 32 -22.29 -14.03 12.12
C LEU A 32 -20.89 -14.14 12.78
N ARG A 33 -20.77 -13.73 14.05
CA ARG A 33 -19.53 -13.89 14.82
C ARG A 33 -19.13 -15.35 14.97
N LYS A 34 -20.09 -16.23 15.30
CA LYS A 34 -19.86 -17.68 15.40
C LYS A 34 -19.43 -18.29 14.06
N VAL A 35 -20.10 -17.92 12.96
CA VAL A 35 -19.77 -18.39 11.60
C VAL A 35 -18.37 -17.93 11.17
N ALA A 36 -18.02 -16.69 11.45
CA ALA A 36 -16.72 -16.13 11.11
C ALA A 36 -15.57 -16.75 11.93
N GLY A 37 -15.84 -17.12 13.19
CA GLY A 37 -14.84 -17.67 14.12
C GLY A 37 -13.76 -16.67 14.54
N THR A 38 -14.04 -15.35 14.44
CA THR A 38 -13.08 -14.29 14.75
C THR A 38 -13.80 -13.03 15.26
N SER A 39 -13.11 -12.21 16.08
CA SER A 39 -13.57 -10.87 16.46
C SER A 39 -13.70 -9.92 15.26
N GLU A 40 -12.96 -10.19 14.18
CA GLU A 40 -12.93 -9.38 12.95
C GLU A 40 -14.18 -9.54 12.06
N TRP A 41 -15.20 -10.29 12.49
CA TRP A 41 -16.38 -10.59 11.67
C TRP A 41 -17.06 -9.33 11.13
N GLY A 42 -17.20 -8.29 11.96
CA GLY A 42 -17.83 -7.02 11.56
C GLY A 42 -17.01 -6.24 10.52
N ARG A 43 -15.69 -6.43 10.49
CA ARG A 43 -14.84 -5.90 9.42
C ARG A 43 -15.13 -6.65 8.12
N ARG A 44 -15.16 -7.99 8.16
CA ARG A 44 -15.44 -8.83 7.00
C ARG A 44 -16.81 -8.60 6.38
N VAL A 45 -17.86 -8.38 7.18
CA VAL A 45 -19.18 -8.00 6.66
C VAL A 45 -19.12 -6.68 5.88
N ARG A 46 -18.40 -5.68 6.40
CA ARG A 46 -18.23 -4.40 5.70
C ARG A 46 -17.40 -4.52 4.42
N GLU A 47 -16.47 -5.48 4.34
CA GLU A 47 -15.75 -5.79 3.10
C GLU A 47 -16.71 -6.40 2.06
N LEU A 48 -17.53 -7.39 2.45
CA LEU A 48 -18.53 -7.99 1.57
C LEU A 48 -19.50 -6.94 1.00
N ARG A 49 -19.94 -6.00 1.84
CA ARG A 49 -20.82 -4.91 1.43
C ARG A 49 -20.11 -3.90 0.50
N ASN A 50 -18.93 -3.42 0.89
CA ASN A 50 -18.32 -2.25 0.24
C ASN A 50 -17.34 -2.60 -0.89
N GLU A 51 -16.74 -3.79 -0.88
CA GLU A 51 -15.75 -4.21 -1.88
C GLU A 51 -16.34 -5.21 -2.87
N GLU A 52 -17.22 -6.11 -2.41
CA GLU A 52 -17.88 -7.10 -3.29
C GLU A 52 -19.29 -6.66 -3.72
N GLY A 53 -19.76 -5.53 -3.21
CA GLY A 53 -21.07 -4.98 -3.57
C GLY A 53 -22.25 -5.79 -3.05
N MET A 54 -22.06 -6.72 -2.10
CA MET A 54 -23.19 -7.48 -1.56
C MET A 54 -24.19 -6.53 -0.90
N ASN A 55 -25.46 -6.63 -1.27
CA ASN A 55 -26.55 -5.76 -0.79
C ASN A 55 -26.96 -6.08 0.66
N ILE A 56 -26.00 -5.99 1.59
CA ILE A 56 -26.17 -6.29 3.02
C ILE A 56 -26.60 -5.01 3.72
N VAL A 57 -27.87 -4.96 4.13
CA VAL A 57 -28.46 -3.83 4.86
C VAL A 57 -28.50 -4.10 6.37
N THR A 58 -28.55 -3.01 7.13
CA THR A 58 -28.55 -2.96 8.60
C THR A 58 -29.64 -2.02 9.10
N HIS A 59 -29.79 -1.87 10.43
CA HIS A 59 -30.70 -0.89 11.04
C HIS A 59 -30.51 0.57 10.58
N ASN A 60 -29.31 0.93 10.11
CA ASN A 60 -29.06 2.26 9.54
C ASN A 60 -29.71 2.45 8.16
N ASP A 61 -30.03 1.34 7.47
CA ASP A 61 -30.57 1.33 6.12
C ASP A 61 -32.07 1.01 6.10
N ARG A 62 -32.55 0.21 7.07
CA ARG A 62 -33.97 -0.16 7.23
C ARG A 62 -34.39 -0.04 8.70
N SER A 63 -35.43 0.75 8.96
CA SER A 63 -35.98 0.96 10.31
C SER A 63 -36.55 -0.30 10.96
N GLU A 64 -36.94 -1.30 10.15
CA GLU A 64 -37.45 -2.60 10.63
C GLU A 64 -36.36 -3.47 11.29
N LEU A 65 -35.09 -3.20 11.01
CA LEU A 65 -33.97 -3.96 11.57
C LEU A 65 -33.52 -3.35 12.90
N LYS A 66 -33.27 -4.21 13.89
CA LYS A 66 -32.69 -3.81 15.17
C LYS A 66 -31.16 -3.68 15.06
N PRO A 67 -30.52 -2.88 15.94
CA PRO A 67 -29.06 -2.90 16.06
C PRO A 67 -28.53 -4.33 16.24
N GLY A 68 -27.51 -4.70 15.47
CA GLY A 68 -26.97 -6.07 15.42
C GLY A 68 -27.66 -7.02 14.43
N GLN A 69 -28.68 -6.56 13.70
CA GLN A 69 -29.32 -7.33 12.62
C GLN A 69 -28.80 -6.93 11.24
N TYR A 70 -28.65 -7.94 10.39
CA TYR A 70 -28.16 -7.84 9.02
C TYR A 70 -29.11 -8.58 8.09
N PHE A 71 -29.26 -8.09 6.88
CA PHE A 71 -30.14 -8.69 5.88
C PHE A 71 -29.50 -8.57 4.50
N LEU A 72 -29.34 -9.68 3.79
CA LEU A 72 -28.94 -9.65 2.39
C LEU A 72 -30.20 -9.54 1.52
N VAL A 73 -30.38 -8.41 0.85
CA VAL A 73 -31.60 -8.10 0.09
C VAL A 73 -31.75 -9.03 -1.11
N ASP A 74 -30.69 -9.16 -1.89
CA ASP A 74 -30.64 -9.94 -3.11
C ASP A 74 -29.18 -10.29 -3.44
N LEU A 75 -28.99 -11.12 -4.47
CA LEU A 75 -27.67 -11.51 -4.96
C LEU A 75 -27.10 -10.53 -6.00
N LYS A 76 -27.82 -9.46 -6.34
CA LYS A 76 -27.38 -8.48 -7.33
C LYS A 76 -26.36 -7.55 -6.66
N PRO A 77 -25.10 -7.53 -7.11
CA PRO A 77 -24.11 -6.66 -6.52
C PRO A 77 -24.46 -5.20 -6.80
N LEU A 78 -24.41 -4.37 -5.75
CA LEU A 78 -24.41 -2.92 -5.86
C LEU A 78 -23.05 -2.42 -6.37
N PRO A 79 -23.01 -1.23 -7.01
CA PRO A 79 -21.75 -0.57 -7.32
C PRO A 79 -20.91 -0.39 -6.06
N ALA A 80 -19.83 -1.16 -5.97
CA ALA A 80 -18.89 -1.14 -4.86
C ALA A 80 -17.82 -0.08 -5.15
N PHE A 81 -17.86 1.03 -4.42
CA PHE A 81 -16.75 1.99 -4.44
C PHE A 81 -15.70 1.53 -3.44
N GLU A 82 -14.53 1.16 -3.95
CA GLU A 82 -13.40 0.81 -3.12
C GLU A 82 -13.13 1.93 -2.10
N ARG A 83 -12.97 1.56 -0.83
CA ARG A 83 -12.59 2.55 0.18
C ARG A 83 -11.22 3.11 -0.19
N GLY A 84 -11.14 4.43 -0.28
CA GLY A 84 -9.86 5.13 -0.36
C GLY A 84 -9.03 4.88 0.90
N ILE A 85 -7.73 5.10 0.78
CA ILE A 85 -6.79 5.04 1.91
C ILE A 85 -7.26 6.01 3.00
N SER A 86 -7.40 5.52 4.23
CA SER A 86 -7.90 6.32 5.36
C SER A 86 -6.96 7.49 5.68
N LYS A 87 -7.47 8.54 6.34
CA LYS A 87 -6.66 9.70 6.73
C LYS A 87 -5.55 9.31 7.70
N GLU A 88 -5.83 8.37 8.60
CA GLU A 88 -4.89 7.84 9.58
C GLU A 88 -3.76 7.06 8.89
N VAL A 89 -4.11 6.16 7.97
CA VAL A 89 -3.11 5.41 7.18
C VAL A 89 -2.27 6.37 6.34
N ARG A 90 -2.90 7.38 5.73
CA ARG A 90 -2.20 8.41 4.97
C ARG A 90 -1.19 9.17 5.83
N ALA A 91 -1.60 9.64 7.02
CA ALA A 91 -0.74 10.36 7.94
C ALA A 91 0.45 9.48 8.39
N PHE A 92 0.18 8.23 8.76
CA PHE A 92 1.21 7.27 9.15
C PHE A 92 2.22 7.01 8.02
N VAL A 93 1.76 6.79 6.79
CA VAL A 93 2.65 6.52 5.65
C VAL A 93 3.53 7.72 5.33
N LEU A 94 2.99 8.95 5.39
CA LEU A 94 3.75 10.19 5.17
C LEU A 94 4.83 10.38 6.24
N ASP A 95 4.47 10.22 7.51
CA ASP A 95 5.39 10.36 8.64
C ASP A 95 6.52 9.31 8.59
N ARG A 96 6.17 8.03 8.38
CA ARG A 96 7.13 6.94 8.16
C ARG A 96 8.08 7.21 7.01
N ASN A 97 7.62 7.92 5.98
CA ASN A 97 8.41 8.28 4.80
C ASN A 97 9.10 9.64 4.93
N GLY A 98 9.10 10.21 6.14
CA GLY A 98 9.77 11.47 6.45
C GLY A 98 9.24 12.65 5.65
N PHE A 99 7.98 12.60 5.22
CA PHE A 99 7.39 13.59 4.30
C PHE A 99 8.24 13.81 3.03
N THR A 100 8.87 12.75 2.53
CA THR A 100 9.64 12.75 1.28
C THR A 100 9.14 11.70 0.29
N CYS A 101 9.23 12.02 -0.99
CA CYS A 101 8.99 11.07 -2.07
C CYS A 101 9.99 9.90 -1.97
N GLN A 102 9.48 8.68 -1.86
CA GLN A 102 10.31 7.48 -1.74
C GLN A 102 11.00 7.07 -3.05
N MET A 103 10.71 7.75 -4.15
CA MET A 103 11.34 7.52 -5.45
C MET A 103 12.45 8.52 -5.73
N CYS A 104 12.19 9.83 -5.63
CA CYS A 104 13.14 10.88 -6.00
C CYS A 104 13.69 11.70 -4.81
N GLY A 105 13.10 11.57 -3.62
CA GLY A 105 13.53 12.31 -2.43
C GLY A 105 12.91 13.71 -2.25
N ALA A 106 12.11 14.20 -3.21
CA ALA A 106 11.46 15.51 -3.09
C ALA A 106 10.62 15.62 -1.80
N ALA A 107 10.82 16.69 -1.02
CA ALA A 107 10.14 16.87 0.25
C ALA A 107 8.84 17.67 0.12
N ALA A 108 7.84 17.34 0.94
CA ALA A 108 6.57 18.05 0.93
C ALA A 108 6.76 19.53 1.28
N GLY A 109 6.19 20.43 0.47
CA GLY A 109 6.23 21.87 0.71
C GLY A 109 7.46 22.62 0.18
N GLU A 110 8.50 21.91 -0.25
CA GLU A 110 9.66 22.48 -0.96
C GLU A 110 9.31 22.83 -2.43
N PRO A 111 10.12 23.65 -3.13
CA PRO A 111 9.95 23.88 -4.56
C PRO A 111 9.81 22.57 -5.34
N HIS A 112 8.95 22.58 -6.35
CA HIS A 112 8.69 21.38 -7.13
C HIS A 112 9.86 21.10 -8.10
N PRO A 113 10.36 19.85 -8.23
CA PRO A 113 11.62 19.56 -8.93
C PRO A 113 11.70 19.95 -10.42
N TYR A 114 10.57 20.28 -11.03
CA TYR A 114 10.46 20.68 -12.44
C TYR A 114 9.70 22.00 -12.62
N ASP A 115 9.33 22.65 -11.52
CA ASP A 115 8.52 23.87 -11.54
C ASP A 115 8.70 24.65 -10.24
N ASP A 116 9.62 25.60 -10.24
CA ASP A 116 9.92 26.43 -9.08
C ASP A 116 8.74 27.33 -8.64
N GLY A 117 7.72 27.49 -9.50
CA GLY A 117 6.51 28.27 -9.21
C GLY A 117 5.49 27.54 -8.31
N ARG A 118 5.69 26.24 -8.04
CA ARG A 118 4.79 25.46 -7.18
C ARG A 118 5.54 24.66 -6.13
N LYS A 119 4.83 24.30 -5.07
CA LYS A 119 5.35 23.43 -4.00
C LYS A 119 5.08 21.96 -4.30
N THR A 120 6.03 21.11 -3.94
CA THR A 120 5.93 19.65 -4.00
C THR A 120 4.78 19.16 -3.12
N ARG A 121 3.86 18.39 -3.73
CA ARG A 121 2.78 17.69 -3.04
C ARG A 121 3.03 16.19 -3.09
N LEU A 122 2.72 15.51 -2.00
CA LEU A 122 2.86 14.06 -1.89
C LEU A 122 1.50 13.35 -1.99
N HIS A 123 1.53 12.27 -2.74
CA HIS A 123 0.47 11.30 -2.94
C HIS A 123 0.84 9.99 -2.24
N ILE A 124 -0.15 9.16 -1.97
CA ILE A 124 0.09 7.79 -1.50
C ILE A 124 -0.09 6.88 -2.70
N GLY A 125 1.00 6.22 -3.08
CA GLY A 125 1.00 5.21 -4.12
C GLY A 125 1.18 3.82 -3.53
N HIS A 126 0.69 2.82 -4.25
CA HIS A 126 0.95 1.43 -3.93
C HIS A 126 2.35 1.00 -4.39
N ILE A 127 2.93 0.02 -3.69
CA ILE A 127 4.16 -0.66 -4.10
C ILE A 127 3.81 -1.74 -5.11
N ILE A 128 2.85 -2.59 -4.75
CA ILE A 128 2.16 -3.50 -5.66
C ILE A 128 0.83 -2.85 -6.01
N ASP A 129 0.57 -2.60 -7.29
CA ASP A 129 -0.69 -2.01 -7.73
C ASP A 129 -1.91 -2.81 -7.31
N LYS A 130 -3.01 -2.11 -7.04
CA LYS A 130 -4.29 -2.73 -6.68
C LYS A 130 -4.78 -3.71 -7.74
N THR A 131 -4.64 -3.38 -9.02
CA THR A 131 -4.98 -4.26 -10.14
C THR A 131 -4.19 -5.56 -10.14
N MET A 132 -3.01 -5.56 -9.51
CA MET A 132 -2.13 -6.71 -9.33
C MET A 132 -2.26 -7.35 -7.93
N GLY A 133 -3.31 -7.01 -7.17
CA GLY A 133 -3.59 -7.58 -5.85
C GLY A 133 -2.91 -6.85 -4.68
N GLY A 134 -2.47 -5.61 -4.89
CA GLY A 134 -1.94 -4.75 -3.84
C GLY A 134 -2.95 -4.41 -2.74
N SER A 135 -2.52 -4.44 -1.48
CA SER A 135 -3.35 -4.03 -0.34
C SER A 135 -3.21 -2.55 0.00
N ASP A 136 -4.19 -1.99 0.71
CA ASP A 136 -4.13 -0.65 1.34
C ASP A 136 -3.44 -0.67 2.72
N GLU A 137 -2.76 -1.77 3.06
CA GLU A 137 -1.97 -1.85 4.29
C GLU A 137 -0.76 -0.93 4.21
N PRO A 138 -0.37 -0.23 5.30
CA PRO A 138 0.76 0.69 5.27
C PRO A 138 2.05 0.11 4.66
N GLY A 139 2.30 -1.18 4.84
CA GLY A 139 3.45 -1.89 4.27
C GLY A 139 3.48 -1.94 2.74
N ASN A 140 2.33 -1.85 2.06
CA ASN A 140 2.23 -1.81 0.60
C ASN A 140 2.05 -0.37 0.06
N LEU A 141 2.06 0.64 0.94
CA LEU A 141 1.89 2.04 0.56
C LEU A 141 3.22 2.80 0.68
N ARG A 142 3.39 3.85 -0.12
CA ARG A 142 4.54 4.76 -0.08
C ARG A 142 4.15 6.19 -0.45
N ALA A 143 4.85 7.17 0.12
CA ALA A 143 4.73 8.55 -0.29
C ALA A 143 5.48 8.79 -1.60
N ILE A 144 4.83 9.40 -2.58
CA ILE A 144 5.40 9.75 -3.90
C ILE A 144 4.96 11.15 -4.33
N CYS A 145 5.82 11.93 -5.01
CA CYS A 145 5.43 13.24 -5.51
C CYS A 145 4.55 13.14 -6.77
N SER A 146 3.91 14.24 -7.17
CA SER A 146 3.09 14.30 -8.39
C SER A 146 3.83 13.79 -9.63
N VAL A 147 5.11 14.11 -9.80
CA VAL A 147 5.90 13.65 -10.97
C VAL A 147 6.13 12.15 -10.94
N CYS A 148 6.53 11.60 -9.79
CA CYS A 148 6.74 10.17 -9.67
C CYS A 148 5.42 9.39 -9.76
N ASN A 149 4.31 10.00 -9.33
CA ASN A 149 2.96 9.46 -9.44
C ASN A 149 2.43 9.47 -10.88
N GLU A 150 2.63 10.57 -11.62
CA GLU A 150 2.10 10.76 -12.97
C GLU A 150 3.00 10.16 -14.06
N GLY A 151 4.32 10.10 -13.83
CA GLY A 151 5.30 9.82 -14.89
C GLY A 151 6.21 8.60 -14.69
N ALA A 152 6.29 7.99 -13.50
CA ALA A 152 7.34 6.99 -13.21
C ALA A 152 6.86 5.57 -12.84
N SER A 153 5.54 5.35 -12.66
CA SER A 153 5.02 3.99 -12.38
C SER A 153 5.21 3.02 -13.56
N ASN A 154 5.34 3.50 -14.80
CA ASN A 154 5.53 2.65 -15.98
C ASN A 154 6.98 2.52 -16.46
N LEU A 155 7.95 3.27 -15.89
CA LEU A 155 9.28 3.43 -16.51
C LEU A 155 10.50 3.32 -15.57
N THR A 156 10.34 3.25 -14.24
CA THR A 156 11.50 3.29 -13.34
C THR A 156 11.77 1.97 -12.61
N LEU A 157 12.93 1.38 -12.92
CA LEU A 157 13.48 0.19 -12.27
C LEU A 157 13.68 0.41 -10.76
N ASN A 158 13.52 -0.66 -9.98
CA ASN A 158 13.80 -0.72 -8.54
C ASN A 158 15.08 0.03 -8.15
N ARG A 159 15.03 0.79 -7.04
CA ARG A 159 16.19 1.49 -6.47
C ARG A 159 17.38 0.51 -6.36
N PRO A 160 18.49 0.74 -7.09
CA PRO A 160 19.61 -0.18 -7.07
C PRO A 160 20.27 -0.16 -5.69
N GLN A 161 20.34 -1.32 -5.05
CA GLN A 161 21.11 -1.51 -3.82
C GLN A 161 22.60 -1.40 -4.14
N ALA A 162 23.43 -1.13 -3.12
CA ALA A 162 24.88 -0.99 -3.27
C ALA A 162 25.51 -2.16 -4.05
N ILE A 163 25.04 -3.40 -3.83
CA ILE A 163 25.49 -4.59 -4.57
C ILE A 163 25.28 -4.49 -6.08
N LYS A 164 24.16 -3.91 -6.53
CA LYS A 164 23.83 -3.74 -7.95
C LYS A 164 24.62 -2.58 -8.57
N LEU A 165 24.79 -1.48 -7.83
CA LEU A 165 25.63 -0.35 -8.25
C LEU A 165 27.08 -0.78 -8.42
N LEU A 166 27.64 -1.51 -7.45
CA LEU A 166 29.01 -2.01 -7.51
C LEU A 166 29.24 -2.98 -8.68
N ALA A 167 28.26 -3.84 -8.98
CA ALA A 167 28.34 -4.73 -10.14
C ALA A 167 28.40 -3.97 -11.47
N GLN A 168 27.70 -2.84 -11.59
CA GLN A 168 27.74 -1.97 -12.77
C GLN A 168 29.06 -1.21 -12.85
N ILE A 169 29.49 -0.59 -11.75
CA ILE A 169 30.74 0.19 -11.69
C ILE A 169 31.96 -0.67 -12.05
N ARG A 170 32.03 -1.92 -11.55
CA ARG A 170 33.14 -2.85 -11.86
C ARG A 170 33.28 -3.19 -13.34
N ARG A 171 32.19 -3.10 -14.11
CA ARG A 171 32.17 -3.43 -15.55
C ARG A 171 32.38 -2.21 -16.44
N ALA A 172 32.36 -1.02 -15.87
CA ALA A 172 32.60 0.23 -16.59
C ALA A 172 34.10 0.41 -16.90
N PRO A 173 34.46 1.16 -17.95
CA PRO A 173 35.83 1.57 -18.21
C PRO A 173 36.45 2.32 -17.01
N THR A 174 37.78 2.26 -16.88
CA THR A 174 38.50 2.90 -15.77
C THR A 174 38.24 4.41 -15.69
N SER A 175 38.12 5.11 -16.83
CA SER A 175 37.76 6.53 -16.87
C SER A 175 36.48 6.81 -16.09
N ASP A 176 35.45 6.03 -16.35
CA ASP A 176 34.11 6.24 -15.80
C ASP A 176 34.07 5.87 -14.32
N GLN A 177 34.84 4.84 -13.92
CA GLN A 177 35.02 4.52 -12.51
C GLN A 177 35.68 5.68 -11.73
N LEU A 178 36.66 6.35 -12.33
CA LEU A 178 37.33 7.50 -11.72
C LEU A 178 36.43 8.73 -11.67
N ASP A 179 35.59 8.96 -12.68
CA ASP A 179 34.61 10.05 -12.67
C ASP A 179 33.56 9.84 -11.56
N VAL A 180 33.09 8.59 -11.39
CA VAL A 180 32.20 8.23 -10.26
C VAL A 180 32.90 8.45 -8.93
N LEU A 181 34.17 8.04 -8.80
CA LEU A 181 34.94 8.27 -7.57
C LEU A 181 35.08 9.76 -7.26
N LYS A 182 35.44 10.57 -8.25
CA LYS A 182 35.59 12.03 -8.12
C LYS A 182 34.29 12.66 -7.60
N TRP A 183 33.16 12.32 -8.22
CA TRP A 183 31.85 12.80 -7.79
C TRP A 183 31.51 12.38 -6.35
N ILE A 184 31.79 11.13 -5.97
CA ILE A 184 31.55 10.65 -4.59
C ILE A 184 32.40 11.41 -3.58
N VAL A 185 33.68 11.66 -3.89
CA VAL A 185 34.60 12.39 -3.01
C VAL A 185 34.17 13.86 -2.86
N GLU A 186 33.82 14.53 -3.96
CA GLU A 186 33.30 15.90 -3.94
C GLU A 186 32.00 16.01 -3.12
N LYS A 187 31.14 14.99 -3.21
CA LYS A 187 29.90 14.93 -2.44
C LYS A 187 30.12 14.65 -0.95
N PHE A 188 31.14 13.89 -0.58
CA PHE A 188 31.40 13.44 0.79
C PHE A 188 32.85 13.73 1.26
N PRO A 189 33.30 14.99 1.25
CA PRO A 189 34.71 15.32 1.41
C PRO A 189 35.28 14.91 2.78
N LYS A 190 34.52 15.12 3.86
CA LYS A 190 34.95 14.76 5.24
C LYS A 190 35.04 13.25 5.44
N GLN A 191 34.08 12.50 4.88
CA GLN A 191 34.01 11.05 4.99
C GLN A 191 35.11 10.39 4.15
N ALA A 192 35.37 10.91 2.94
CA ALA A 192 36.46 10.48 2.09
C ALA A 192 37.81 10.69 2.80
N GLU A 193 38.03 11.88 3.38
CA GLU A 193 39.25 12.18 4.15
C GLU A 193 39.42 11.21 5.34
N GLY A 194 38.35 10.94 6.09
CA GLY A 194 38.36 9.99 7.19
C GLY A 194 38.67 8.55 6.77
N LEU A 195 38.15 8.11 5.63
CA LEU A 195 38.44 6.78 5.06
C LEU A 195 39.90 6.68 4.61
N ILE A 196 40.42 7.70 3.93
CA ILE A 196 41.82 7.74 3.49
C ILE A 196 42.76 7.69 4.71
N LYS A 197 42.46 8.44 5.78
CA LYS A 197 43.25 8.40 7.03
C LYS A 197 43.25 7.02 7.68
N LYS A 198 42.12 6.31 7.64
CA LYS A 198 42.01 4.93 8.17
C LYS A 198 42.77 3.91 7.34
N LEU A 199 42.81 4.06 6.01
CA LEU A 199 43.52 3.14 5.10
C LEU A 199 45.04 3.32 5.14
N LYS A 200 45.53 4.47 5.63
CA LYS A 200 46.96 4.78 5.79
C LYS A 200 47.54 4.34 7.15
N LYS A 201 46.71 3.81 8.05
CA LYS A 201 47.12 3.16 9.31
C LYS A 201 47.16 1.65 9.10
#